data_AF-A0A969F2Y8-F1
#
_entry.id   AF-A0A969F2Y8-F1
#
_cell.length_a   1.000
_cell.length_b   1.000
_cell.length_c   1.000
_cell.angle_alpha   90.00
_cell.angle_beta   90.00
_cell.angle_gamma   90.00
#
_symmetry.space_group_name_H-M   'P 1'
#
loop_
_entity.id
_entity.type
_entity.pdbx_description
1 polymer ?
#
loop_
_entity_poly.entity_id
_entity_poly.type
_entity_poly.pdbx_seq_one_letter_code
_entity_poly.pdbx_strand_id
1 'polypeptide(L)' 'MGRMGIYEILPLSESVSNLIRNDSDIGELRRAGMKEGMRTLRLSGAQKVGAGLTTIAEVLRVSPSSQMQ' A
#
# COMPACT_ATOMS: atom_id res chain seq x y z
N MET A 1 10.47 22.36 -7.34
CA MET A 1 11.10 21.05 -7.08
C MET A 1 10.86 20.70 -5.63
N GLY A 2 10.01 19.72 -5.38
CA GLY A 2 9.62 19.33 -4.03
C GLY A 2 9.55 17.81 -3.91
N ARG A 3 9.56 17.30 -2.68
CA ARG A 3 9.31 15.89 -2.40
C ARG A 3 7.84 15.70 -2.08
N MET A 4 7.28 14.57 -2.48
CA MET A 4 5.93 14.17 -2.12
C MET A 4 5.97 12.72 -1.60
N GLY A 5 5.31 12.47 -0.47
CA GLY A 5 5.22 11.12 0.11
C GLY A 5 4.21 10.26 -0.65
N ILE A 6 4.46 8.96 -0.76
CA ILE A 6 3.46 7.95 -1.09
C ILE A 6 3.09 7.22 0.19
N TYR A 7 1.84 6.76 0.30
CA TYR A 7 1.31 6.23 1.55
C TYR A 7 0.55 4.93 1.33
N GLU A 8 0.74 4.01 2.27
CA GLU A 8 -0.03 2.78 2.45
C GLU A 8 -0.63 2.86 3.85
N ILE A 9 -1.93 3.14 3.92
CA ILE A 9 -2.64 3.36 5.18
C ILE A 9 -3.58 2.19 5.38
N LEU A 10 -3.32 1.37 6.40
CA LEU A 10 -4.18 0.28 6.83
C LEU A 10 -5.12 0.80 7.93
N PRO A 11 -6.42 1.02 7.64
CA PRO A 11 -7.37 1.37 8.68
C PRO A 11 -7.56 0.19 9.63
N LEU A 12 -7.59 0.46 10.94
CA LEU A 12 -7.94 -0.55 11.93
C LEU A 12 -9.47 -0.70 12.01
N SER A 13 -10.04 -1.29 10.97
CA SER A 13 -11.45 -1.67 10.96
C SER A 13 -11.69 -2.92 11.83
N GLU A 14 -12.95 -3.23 12.11
CA GLU A 14 -13.30 -4.46 12.84
C GLU A 14 -12.81 -5.71 12.11
N SER A 15 -12.89 -5.75 10.77
CA SER A 15 -12.44 -6.88 9.98
C SER A 15 -10.92 -7.10 10.11
N VAL A 16 -10.14 -6.02 10.06
CA VAL A 16 -8.69 -6.04 10.23
C VAL A 16 -8.33 -6.40 11.66
N SER A 17 -9.01 -5.82 12.66
CA SER A 17 -8.79 -6.10 14.07
C SER A 17 -9.00 -7.58 14.41
N ASN A 18 -10.02 -8.22 13.83
CA ASN A 18 -10.32 -9.64 14.05
C ASN A 18 -9.24 -10.59 13.51
N LEU A 19 -8.42 -10.11 12.57
CA LEU A 19 -7.30 -10.84 12.00
C LEU A 19 -6.00 -10.70 12.81
N ILE A 20 -5.94 -9.79 13.79
CA ILE A 20 -4.74 -9.57 14.63
C ILE A 20 -4.72 -10.59 15.77
N ARG A 21 -3.82 -11.57 15.67
CA ARG A 21 -3.59 -12.72 16.57
C ARG A 21 -2.08 -13.03 16.60
N ASN A 22 -1.67 -13.96 17.46
CA ASN A 22 -0.24 -14.31 17.60
C ASN A 22 0.37 -14.90 16.32
N ASP A 23 -0.45 -15.49 15.46
CA ASP A 23 -0.08 -16.21 14.22
C ASP A 23 -0.73 -15.60 12.97
N SER A 24 -1.00 -14.29 12.99
CA SER A 24 -1.63 -13.58 11.86
C SER A 24 -0.88 -13.75 10.54
N ASP A 25 -1.61 -14.14 9.49
CA ASP A 25 -1.13 -14.05 8.11
C ASP A 25 -1.12 -12.58 7.65
N ILE A 26 0.08 -12.05 7.40
CA ILE A 26 0.28 -10.70 6.87
C ILE A 26 -0.36 -10.53 5.49
N GLY A 27 -0.37 -11.58 4.67
CA GLY A 27 -1.06 -11.61 3.40
C GLY A 27 -2.57 -11.42 3.57
N GLU A 28 -3.16 -12.07 4.59
CA GLU A 28 -4.58 -11.93 4.91
C GLU A 28 -4.93 -10.52 5.38
N LEU A 29 -4.16 -9.97 6.31
CA LEU A 29 -4.29 -8.58 6.76
C LEU A 29 -4.19 -7.58 5.60
N ARG A 30 -3.23 -7.78 4.70
CA ARG A 30 -3.05 -6.94 3.51
C ARG A 30 -4.25 -7.04 2.57
N ARG A 31 -4.73 -8.27 2.28
CA ARG A 31 -5.92 -8.49 1.44
C ARG A 31 -7.16 -7.83 2.04
N ALA A 32 -7.36 -7.95 3.36
CA ALA A 32 -8.47 -7.30 4.07
C ALA A 32 -8.40 -5.78 3.94
N GLY A 33 -7.24 -5.18 4.24
CA GLY A 33 -7.05 -3.74 4.07
C GLY A 33 -7.28 -3.27 2.64
N MET A 34 -6.77 -4.02 1.64
CA MET A 34 -6.95 -3.66 0.23
C MET A 34 -8.42 -3.73 -0.20
N LYS A 35 -9.18 -4.71 0.30
CA LYS A 35 -10.63 -4.81 0.07
C LYS A 35 -11.39 -3.59 0.61
N GLU A 36 -10.86 -2.97 1.67
CA GLU A 36 -11.42 -1.77 2.29
C GLU A 36 -10.83 -0.46 1.76
N GLY A 37 -10.05 -0.52 0.68
CA GLY A 37 -9.54 0.66 -0.03
C GLY A 37 -8.11 1.08 0.36
N MET A 38 -7.40 0.31 1.19
CA MET A 38 -5.96 0.46 1.34
C MET A 38 -5.30 0.28 -0.03
N ARG A 39 -4.40 1.20 -0.36
CA ARG A 39 -3.57 1.10 -1.57
C ARG A 39 -2.15 0.81 -1.14
N THR A 40 -1.51 -0.12 -1.83
CA THR A 40 -0.09 -0.38 -1.60
C THR A 40 0.74 0.84 -1.97
N LEU A 41 1.97 0.95 -1.43
CA LEU A 41 2.90 2.02 -1.80
C LEU A 41 3.08 2.14 -3.32
N ARG A 42 3.20 1.00 -4.01
CA ARG A 42 3.38 0.97 -5.47
C ARG A 42 2.13 1.45 -6.22
N LEU A 43 0.93 1.08 -5.76
CA LEU A 43 -0.32 1.60 -6.34
C LEU A 43 -0.48 3.10 -6.08
N SER A 44 -0.16 3.58 -4.87
CA SER A 44 -0.15 5.00 -4.52
C SER A 44 0.81 5.79 -5.41
N GLY A 45 2.01 5.26 -5.67
CA GLY A 45 2.97 5.84 -6.61
C GLY A 45 2.50 5.82 -8.06
N ALA A 46 1.91 4.71 -8.52
CA ALA A 46 1.38 4.60 -9.88
C ALA A 46 0.28 5.65 -10.17
N GLN A 47 -0.58 5.95 -9.20
CA GLN A 47 -1.55 7.03 -9.33
C GLN A 47 -0.89 8.40 -9.55
N LYS A 48 0.22 8.67 -8.85
CA LYS A 48 0.97 9.92 -9.01
C LYS A 48 1.71 10.02 -10.32
N VAL A 49 2.18 8.89 -10.85
CA VAL A 49 2.72 8.80 -12.22
C VAL A 49 1.63 9.14 -13.22
N GLY A 50 0.44 8.52 -13.11
CA GLY A 50 -0.70 8.81 -13.99
C GLY A 50 -1.15 10.27 -13.94
N ALA A 51 -0.96 10.95 -12.81
CA ALA A 51 -1.23 12.37 -12.63
C ALA A 51 -0.07 13.30 -13.06
N GLY A 52 1.07 12.78 -13.53
CA GLY A 52 2.22 13.58 -13.95
C GLY A 52 3.00 14.23 -12.80
N LEU A 53 2.84 13.74 -11.56
CA LEU A 53 3.45 14.32 -10.36
C LEU A 53 4.82 13.71 -10.00
N THR A 54 5.15 12.55 -10.57
CA THR A 54 6.41 11.81 -10.36
C THR A 54 6.66 10.87 -11.54
N THR A 55 7.82 10.23 -11.57
CA THR A 55 8.19 9.27 -12.61
C THR A 55 8.08 7.82 -12.14
N ILE A 56 7.94 6.89 -13.09
CA ILE A 56 7.96 5.45 -12.81
C ILE A 56 9.26 5.06 -12.11
N ALA A 57 10.40 5.60 -12.56
CA ALA A 57 11.72 5.32 -11.98
C ALA A 57 11.80 5.72 -10.50
N GLU A 58 11.25 6.88 -10.13
CA GLU A 58 11.19 7.32 -8.74
C GLU A 58 10.35 6.37 -7.89
N VAL A 59 9.17 5.95 -8.37
CA VAL A 59 8.27 5.04 -7.65
C VAL A 59 8.90 3.66 -7.46
N LEU A 60 9.51 3.11 -8.50
CA LEU A 60 10.16 1.79 -8.42
C LEU A 60 11.36 1.78 -7.47
N ARG A 61 12.06 2.91 -7.33
CA ARG A 61 13.19 3.06 -6.40
C ARG A 61 12.76 3.06 -4.94
N VAL A 62 11.55 3.53 -4.62
CA VAL A 62 11.09 3.74 -3.23
C VAL A 62 9.92 2.86 -2.79
N SER A 63 9.43 1.96 -3.65
CA SER A 63 8.34 1.04 -3.31
C SER A 63 8.73 -0.43 -3.56
N PRO A 64 8.42 -1.35 -2.64
CA PRO A 64 8.67 -2.78 -2.84
C PRO A 64 7.77 -3.36 -3.94
N SER A 65 8.17 -4.50 -4.51
CA SER A 65 7.29 -5.26 -5.40
C SER A 65 6.04 -5.64 -4.66
N SER A 66 4.86 -5.34 -5.24
CA SER A 66 3.57 -5.74 -4.69
C SER A 66 3.30 -7.24 -4.84
N GLN A 67 4.35 -8.06 -4.98
CA GLN A 67 4.19 -9.51 -5.01
C GLN A 67 3.62 -9.94 -3.67
N MET A 68 2.43 -10.53 -3.76
CA MET A 68 1.78 -11.26 -2.69
C MET A 68 2.69 -12.45 -2.36
N GLN A 69 3.60 -12.27 -1.41
CA GLN A 69 4.18 -13.38 -0.65
C GLN A 69 3.15 -13.84 0.37
#